data_AF-A0A354G3I7-F1
#
_entry.id   AF-A0A354G3I7-F1
#
_cell.length_a   1.000
_cell.length_b   1.000
_cell.length_c   1.000
_cell.angle_alpha   90.00
_cell.angle_beta   90.00
_cell.angle_gamma   90.00
#
_symmetry.space_group_name_H-M   'P 1'
#
loop_
_entity.id
_entity.type
_entity.pdbx_description
1 polymer ?
#
loop_
_entity_poly.entity_id
_entity_poly.type
_entity_poly.pdbx_seq_one_letter_code
_entity_poly.pdbx_strand_id
1 'polypeptide(L)'
;MNLLLKIVALILLLLGTVLASNKIAEVIKSKLSEPVNSNQLVKYDCPLKGKLFTDAYFTDYTVKKGDTLLSISKDQLGTTDRVLDIVIQNKDKFPQLSLENNFLEVGWTLKILKPQYGPYSYILRRVTGRIAEYSNNRIGMEWGTGDQVYFYPSEQTQLVGGNGFKVGDCVIITHAGLDLISIEHQN
;
A
#
# COMPACT_ATOMS: atom_id res chain seq x y z
N MET A 1 -31.69 -35.81 -33.20
CA MET A 1 -31.51 -35.22 -31.85
C MET A 1 -32.41 -33.99 -31.73
N ASN A 2 -33.55 -34.15 -31.05
CA ASN A 2 -34.69 -33.24 -31.13
C ASN A 2 -34.43 -31.88 -30.48
N LEU A 3 -34.88 -30.80 -31.14
CA LEU A 3 -34.79 -29.41 -30.68
C LEU A 3 -35.35 -29.20 -29.26
N LEU A 4 -36.37 -29.99 -28.89
CA LEU A 4 -36.93 -30.02 -27.53
C LEU A 4 -35.90 -30.38 -26.45
N LEU A 5 -34.99 -31.31 -26.74
CA LEU A 5 -34.00 -31.81 -25.76
C LEU A 5 -32.95 -30.73 -25.44
N LYS A 6 -32.62 -29.87 -26.42
CA LYS A 6 -31.68 -28.76 -26.24
C LYS A 6 -32.29 -27.61 -25.42
N ILE A 7 -33.58 -27.34 -25.58
CA ILE A 7 -34.30 -26.29 -24.84
C ILE A 7 -34.45 -26.68 -23.36
N VAL A 8 -34.78 -27.94 -23.07
CA VAL A 8 -34.87 -28.45 -21.69
C VAL A 8 -33.51 -28.39 -20.97
N ALA A 9 -32.41 -28.75 -21.67
CA ALA A 9 -31.07 -28.65 -21.12
C ALA A 9 -30.64 -27.20 -20.81
N LEU A 10 -31.03 -26.24 -21.67
CA LEU A 10 -30.72 -24.81 -21.47
C LEU A 10 -31.52 -24.19 -20.31
N ILE A 11 -32.79 -24.58 -20.15
CA ILE A 11 -33.64 -24.16 -19.04
C ILE A 11 -33.12 -24.70 -17.71
N LEU A 12 -32.67 -25.96 -17.67
CA LEU A 12 -32.06 -26.56 -16.47
C LEU A 12 -30.71 -25.90 -16.12
N LEU A 13 -29.90 -25.51 -17.11
CA LEU A 13 -28.66 -24.75 -16.87
C LEU A 13 -28.94 -23.35 -16.29
N LEU A 14 -29.98 -22.66 -16.80
CA LEU A 14 -30.39 -21.33 -16.34
C LEU A 14 -31.05 -21.37 -14.95
N LEU A 15 -31.79 -22.43 -14.62
CA LEU A 15 -32.34 -22.64 -13.27
C LEU A 15 -31.23 -22.93 -12.23
N GLY A 16 -30.17 -23.64 -12.63
CA GLY A 16 -29.01 -23.91 -11.77
C GLY A 16 -28.24 -22.65 -11.37
N THR A 17 -28.11 -21.66 -12.25
CA THR A 17 -27.43 -20.40 -11.94
C THR A 17 -28.28 -19.48 -11.07
N VAL A 18 -29.60 -19.43 -11.27
CA VAL A 18 -30.53 -18.63 -10.45
C VAL A 18 -30.58 -19.14 -8.99
N LEU A 19 -30.54 -20.46 -8.77
CA LEU A 19 -30.50 -21.04 -7.42
C LEU A 19 -29.19 -20.74 -6.68
N ALA A 20 -28.06 -20.65 -7.39
CA ALA A 20 -26.78 -20.26 -6.80
C ALA A 20 -26.74 -18.78 -6.37
N SER A 21 -27.40 -17.89 -7.14
CA SER A 21 -27.49 -16.46 -6.83
C SER A 21 -28.31 -16.16 -5.58
N ASN A 22 -29.39 -16.92 -5.33
CA ASN A 22 -30.23 -16.72 -4.15
C ASN A 22 -29.53 -17.07 -2.83
N LYS A 23 -28.68 -18.11 -2.81
CA LYS A 23 -27.88 -18.44 -1.62
C LYS A 23 -26.86 -17.34 -1.28
N ILE A 24 -26.23 -16.74 -2.28
CA ILE A 24 -25.28 -15.65 -2.09
C ILE A 24 -26.02 -14.39 -1.59
N ALA A 25 -27.20 -14.09 -2.14
CA ALA A 25 -28.02 -12.97 -1.70
C ALA A 25 -28.50 -13.14 -0.23
N GLU A 26 -28.84 -14.35 0.20
CA GLU A 26 -29.26 -14.64 1.57
C GLU A 26 -28.09 -14.56 2.57
N VAL A 27 -26.91 -15.03 2.18
CA VAL A 27 -25.66 -14.87 2.95
C VAL A 27 -25.27 -13.39 3.07
N ILE A 28 -25.34 -12.63 1.98
CA ILE A 28 -25.06 -11.18 1.99
C ILE A 28 -26.09 -10.44 2.85
N LYS A 29 -27.39 -10.78 2.77
CA LYS A 29 -28.42 -10.22 3.64
C LYS A 29 -28.15 -10.51 5.11
N SER A 30 -27.77 -11.75 5.45
CA SER A 30 -27.44 -12.14 6.82
C SER A 30 -26.26 -11.34 7.39
N LYS A 31 -25.21 -11.11 6.57
CA LYS A 31 -24.03 -10.31 6.96
C LYS A 31 -24.30 -8.80 7.02
N LEU A 32 -25.29 -8.30 6.28
CA LEU A 32 -25.68 -6.89 6.26
C LEU A 32 -26.77 -6.54 7.28
N SER A 33 -27.46 -7.55 7.83
CA SER A 33 -28.50 -7.39 8.85
C SER A 33 -27.98 -7.47 10.29
N GLU A 34 -26.71 -7.80 10.49
CA GLU A 34 -26.10 -7.67 11.81
C GLU A 34 -26.06 -6.18 12.16
N PRO A 35 -26.73 -5.73 13.24
CA PRO A 35 -26.56 -4.37 13.71
C PRO A 35 -25.09 -4.20 14.07
N VAL A 36 -24.37 -3.35 13.34
CA VAL A 36 -23.03 -2.91 13.71
C VAL A 36 -23.16 -2.29 15.08
N ASN A 37 -22.76 -3.04 16.11
CA ASN A 37 -22.72 -2.56 17.47
C ASN A 37 -21.66 -1.46 17.53
N SER A 38 -22.08 -0.21 17.35
CA SER A 38 -21.20 0.95 17.28
C SER A 38 -20.46 1.24 18.60
N ASN A 39 -20.66 0.42 19.64
CA ASN A 39 -19.98 0.52 20.92
C ASN A 39 -18.78 -0.43 21.06
N GLN A 40 -18.31 -1.02 19.96
CA GLN A 40 -17.03 -1.73 19.94
C GLN A 40 -16.10 -1.20 18.84
N LEU A 41 -16.07 0.13 18.65
CA LEU A 41 -14.83 0.77 18.23
C LEU A 41 -13.85 0.58 19.39
N VAL A 42 -13.02 -0.46 19.32
CA VAL A 42 -11.82 -0.53 20.14
C VAL A 42 -11.15 0.82 19.97
N LYS A 43 -11.11 1.60 21.07
CA LYS A 43 -10.43 2.88 21.11
C LYS A 43 -8.95 2.57 20.92
N TYR A 44 -8.50 2.48 19.68
CA TYR A 44 -7.11 2.27 19.39
C TYR A 44 -6.38 3.54 19.83
N ASP A 45 -5.63 3.45 20.93
CA ASP A 45 -4.82 4.57 21.45
C ASP A 45 -3.68 4.99 20.51
N CYS A 46 -3.51 4.33 19.36
CA CYS A 46 -2.66 4.78 18.28
C CYS A 46 -3.57 5.45 17.24
N PRO A 47 -3.51 6.78 17.03
CA PRO A 47 -4.26 7.40 15.96
C PRO A 47 -3.76 6.83 14.63
N LEU A 48 -4.54 5.92 14.06
CA LEU A 48 -4.29 5.22 12.81
C LEU A 48 -4.39 6.20 11.64
N LYS A 49 -3.30 6.92 11.40
CA LYS A 49 -3.16 7.77 10.22
C LYS A 49 -2.41 6.98 9.15
N GLY A 50 -3.18 6.35 8.27
CA GLY A 50 -2.65 5.79 7.04
C GLY A 50 -2.16 6.89 6.10
N LYS A 51 -0.95 6.70 5.55
CA LYS A 51 -0.28 7.53 4.55
C LYS A 51 0.13 8.93 4.99
N LEU A 52 1.26 9.02 5.69
CA LEU A 52 2.03 10.25 5.83
C LEU A 52 3.34 10.11 5.05
N PHE A 53 3.28 10.36 3.74
CA PHE A 53 4.48 10.75 3.00
C PHE A 53 4.90 12.12 3.55
N THR A 54 5.92 12.15 4.39
CA THR A 54 6.51 13.41 4.87
C THR A 54 7.70 13.79 4.01
N ASP A 55 7.94 15.09 3.85
CA ASP A 55 9.08 15.65 3.10
C ASP A 55 10.45 15.08 3.55
N ALA A 56 10.55 14.55 4.77
CA ALA A 56 11.76 13.95 5.31
C ALA A 56 12.38 12.82 4.45
N TYR A 57 11.57 12.11 3.64
CA TYR A 57 12.03 10.99 2.80
C TYR A 57 12.41 11.41 1.38
N PHE A 58 12.13 12.67 1.01
CA PHE A 58 12.31 13.16 -0.33
C PHE A 58 13.40 14.22 -0.38
N THR A 59 13.99 14.36 -1.55
CA THR A 59 14.82 15.48 -1.97
C THR A 59 14.16 16.14 -3.17
N ASP A 60 14.42 17.42 -3.34
CA ASP A 60 14.03 18.14 -4.54
C ASP A 60 15.05 17.86 -5.64
N TYR A 61 14.55 17.60 -6.84
CA TYR A 61 15.32 17.44 -8.05
C TYR A 61 14.77 18.35 -9.14
N THR A 62 15.64 19.16 -9.73
CA THR A 62 15.28 20.03 -10.85
C THR A 62 15.54 19.32 -12.16
N VAL A 63 14.49 19.14 -12.96
CA VAL A 63 14.54 18.53 -14.29
C VAL A 63 15.46 19.32 -15.21
N LYS A 64 16.37 18.61 -15.85
CA LYS A 64 17.35 19.11 -16.81
C LYS A 64 16.95 18.71 -18.22
N LYS A 65 17.54 19.40 -19.20
CA LYS A 65 17.32 19.09 -20.61
C LYS A 65 17.81 17.66 -20.92
N GLY A 66 16.93 16.85 -21.51
CA GLY A 66 17.23 15.47 -21.88
C GLY A 66 16.90 14.44 -20.80
N ASP A 67 16.45 14.88 -19.63
CA ASP A 67 15.98 13.97 -18.60
C ASP A 67 14.75 13.18 -19.06
N THR A 68 14.69 11.94 -18.58
CA THR A 68 13.51 11.08 -18.61
C THR A 68 13.23 10.62 -17.19
N LEU A 69 12.01 10.16 -16.92
CA LEU A 69 11.71 9.58 -15.62
C LEU A 69 12.64 8.40 -15.28
N LEU A 70 12.96 7.57 -16.28
CA LEU A 70 13.87 6.43 -16.13
C LEU A 70 15.31 6.86 -15.81
N SER A 71 15.85 7.85 -16.53
CA SER A 71 17.21 8.34 -16.27
C SER A 71 17.31 9.00 -14.90
N ILE A 72 16.32 9.81 -14.53
CA ILE A 72 16.25 10.42 -13.20
C ILE A 72 16.21 9.33 -12.12
N SER A 73 15.34 8.32 -12.26
CA SER A 73 15.25 7.20 -11.30
C SER A 73 16.59 6.48 -11.19
N LYS A 74 17.22 6.14 -12.31
CA LYS A 74 18.50 5.44 -12.33
C LYS A 74 19.63 6.27 -11.69
N ASP A 75 19.72 7.55 -12.03
CA ASP A 75 20.81 8.41 -11.58
C ASP A 75 20.67 8.81 -10.11
N GLN A 76 19.43 9.03 -9.64
CA GLN A 76 19.17 9.46 -8.26
C GLN A 76 19.00 8.29 -7.28
N LEU A 77 18.49 7.14 -7.74
CA LEU A 77 18.12 6.01 -6.89
C LEU A 77 18.89 4.72 -7.19
N GLY A 78 19.74 4.73 -8.23
CA GLY A 78 20.51 3.56 -8.66
C GLY A 78 19.70 2.49 -9.40
N THR A 79 18.39 2.72 -9.63
CA THR A 79 17.49 1.76 -10.27
C THR A 79 16.39 2.45 -11.08
N THR A 80 15.91 1.80 -12.14
CA THR A 80 14.78 2.26 -12.96
C THR A 80 13.42 1.88 -12.39
N ASP A 81 13.37 1.01 -11.37
CA ASP A 81 12.12 0.41 -10.89
C ASP A 81 11.26 1.38 -10.06
N ARG A 82 11.76 2.59 -9.79
CA ARG A 82 11.15 3.59 -8.89
C ARG A 82 10.48 4.74 -9.60
N VAL A 83 10.33 4.65 -10.92
CA VAL A 83 9.64 5.70 -11.68
C VAL A 83 8.22 5.93 -11.15
N LEU A 84 7.53 4.85 -10.75
CA LEU A 84 6.16 4.97 -10.24
C LEU A 84 6.09 5.77 -8.93
N ASP A 85 7.09 5.67 -8.05
CA ASP A 85 7.18 6.52 -6.85
C ASP A 85 7.30 8.00 -7.23
N ILE A 86 8.14 8.32 -8.23
CA ILE A 86 8.31 9.70 -8.73
C ILE A 86 6.97 10.21 -9.28
N VAL A 87 6.26 9.41 -10.07
CA VAL A 87 4.95 9.79 -10.63
C VAL A 87 3.92 10.04 -9.52
N ILE A 88 3.76 9.09 -8.59
CA ILE A 88 2.76 9.17 -7.52
C ILE A 88 3.02 10.38 -6.63
N GLN A 89 4.27 10.59 -6.22
CA GLN A 89 4.60 11.65 -5.28
C GLN A 89 4.41 13.05 -5.87
N ASN A 90 4.52 13.17 -7.19
CA ASN A 90 4.45 14.45 -7.88
C ASN A 90 3.10 14.69 -8.58
N LYS A 91 2.16 13.74 -8.50
CA LYS A 91 0.91 13.76 -9.27
C LYS A 91 0.03 14.97 -8.96
N ASP A 92 -0.02 15.39 -7.71
CA ASP A 92 -0.84 16.54 -7.29
C ASP A 92 -0.33 17.85 -7.91
N LYS A 93 1.00 18.00 -8.05
CA LYS A 93 1.63 19.20 -8.62
C LYS A 93 1.73 19.13 -10.14
N PHE A 94 1.97 17.95 -10.70
CA PHE A 94 2.11 17.71 -12.13
C PHE A 94 1.15 16.59 -12.59
N PRO A 95 -0.16 16.88 -12.74
CA PRO A 95 -1.18 15.86 -13.06
C PRO A 95 -0.94 15.13 -14.38
N GLN A 96 -0.23 15.74 -15.33
CA GLN A 96 0.14 15.17 -16.62
C GLN A 96 1.32 14.18 -16.53
N LEU A 97 2.05 14.16 -15.41
CA LEU A 97 3.17 13.27 -15.22
C LEU A 97 2.68 11.81 -15.21
N SER A 98 3.25 10.98 -16.07
CA SER A 98 2.87 9.58 -16.20
C SER A 98 3.99 8.75 -16.84
N LEU A 99 3.86 7.43 -16.75
CA LEU A 99 4.73 6.49 -17.47
C LEU A 99 4.42 6.41 -18.96
N GLU A 100 3.16 6.63 -19.34
CA GLU A 100 2.69 6.54 -20.73
C GLU A 100 3.11 7.77 -21.55
N ASN A 101 3.20 8.92 -20.89
CA ASN A 101 3.69 10.16 -21.48
C ASN A 101 4.96 10.60 -20.74
N ASN A 102 6.12 10.34 -21.35
CA ASN A 102 7.43 10.70 -20.82
C ASN A 102 7.75 12.22 -20.94
N PHE A 103 6.72 13.07 -21.03
CA PHE A 103 6.89 14.51 -21.04
C PHE A 103 7.36 14.99 -19.65
N LEU A 104 8.51 15.66 -19.66
CA LEU A 104 9.08 16.37 -18.51
C LEU A 104 9.50 17.76 -18.97
N GLU A 105 9.04 18.78 -18.26
CA GLU A 105 9.43 20.15 -18.55
C GLU A 105 10.70 20.52 -17.78
N VAL A 106 11.67 21.09 -18.50
CA VAL A 106 12.91 21.57 -17.89
C VAL A 106 12.60 22.62 -16.83
N GLY A 107 13.24 22.50 -15.67
CA GLY A 107 13.03 23.40 -14.54
C GLY A 107 11.94 22.96 -13.56
N TRP A 108 11.13 21.95 -13.88
CA TRP A 108 10.25 21.35 -12.88
C TRP A 108 11.04 20.81 -11.69
N THR A 109 10.57 21.12 -10.49
CA THR A 109 11.10 20.55 -9.25
C THR A 109 10.27 19.35 -8.84
N LEU A 110 10.82 18.16 -9.01
CA LEU A 110 10.24 16.88 -8.62
C LEU A 110 10.69 16.50 -7.21
N LYS A 111 9.76 15.95 -6.42
CA LYS A 111 10.07 15.22 -5.18
C LYS A 111 10.53 13.81 -5.54
N ILE A 112 11.77 13.48 -5.21
CA ILE A 112 12.37 12.17 -5.45
C ILE A 112 12.81 11.59 -4.12
N LEU A 113 12.71 10.28 -3.95
CA LEU A 113 13.19 9.62 -2.75
C LEU A 113 14.67 9.90 -2.51
N LYS A 114 15.09 9.91 -1.25
CA LYS A 114 16.52 9.94 -0.94
C LYS A 114 17.17 8.62 -1.36
N PRO A 115 18.44 8.63 -1.85
CA PRO A 115 19.10 7.44 -2.39
C PRO A 115 19.14 6.24 -1.43
N GLN A 116 19.20 6.49 -0.11
CA GLN A 116 19.16 5.46 0.92
C GLN A 116 17.89 4.59 0.92
N TYR A 117 16.84 5.03 0.22
CA TYR A 117 15.59 4.28 0.05
C TYR A 117 15.41 3.75 -1.38
N GLY A 118 16.44 3.87 -2.23
CA GLY A 118 16.41 3.62 -3.67
C GLY A 118 16.31 2.16 -4.13
N PRO A 119 16.98 1.16 -3.53
CA PRO A 119 17.12 -0.16 -4.18
C PRO A 119 15.87 -1.05 -4.13
N TYR A 120 14.83 -0.68 -3.39
CA TYR A 120 13.63 -1.51 -3.24
C TYR A 120 12.70 -1.36 -4.43
N SER A 121 12.34 -2.44 -5.14
CA SER A 121 11.47 -2.39 -6.34
C SER A 121 10.00 -2.08 -6.07
N TYR A 122 9.60 -1.91 -4.81
CA TYR A 122 8.23 -1.63 -4.42
C TYR A 122 8.02 -0.17 -4.06
N ILE A 123 6.78 0.31 -4.25
CA ILE A 123 6.36 1.65 -3.81
C ILE A 123 6.58 1.76 -2.32
N LEU A 124 7.28 2.81 -1.89
CA LEU A 124 7.44 3.10 -0.47
C LEU A 124 6.10 3.54 0.10
N ARG A 125 5.76 2.97 1.25
CA ARG A 125 4.55 3.31 1.98
C ARG A 125 4.90 3.55 3.42
N ARG A 126 4.28 4.59 3.98
CA ARG A 126 4.36 4.91 5.40
C ARG A 126 3.00 4.74 6.04
N VAL A 127 2.92 3.85 7.01
CA VAL A 127 1.69 3.46 7.68
C VAL A 127 1.89 3.57 9.19
N THR A 128 0.82 3.94 9.89
CA THR A 128 0.80 4.02 11.34
C THR A 128 0.00 2.84 11.86
N GLY A 129 0.48 2.19 12.91
CA GLY A 129 -0.21 1.05 13.51
C GLY A 129 0.34 0.70 14.88
N ARG A 130 -0.14 -0.42 15.40
CA ARG A 130 0.28 -0.98 16.68
C ARG A 130 1.04 -2.26 16.44
N ILE A 131 2.18 -2.44 17.10
CA ILE A 131 2.87 -3.73 17.07
C ILE A 131 2.00 -4.76 17.78
N ALA A 132 1.55 -5.77 17.05
CA ALA A 132 0.83 -6.92 17.59
C ALA A 132 1.76 -8.12 17.80
N GLU A 133 2.84 -8.19 17.03
CA GLU A 133 3.87 -9.22 17.16
C GLU A 133 5.26 -8.62 16.89
N TYR A 134 6.25 -9.03 17.67
CA TYR A 134 7.64 -8.60 17.49
C TYR A 134 8.61 -9.77 17.68
N SER A 135 9.36 -10.10 16.64
CA SER A 135 10.44 -11.09 16.66
C SER A 135 11.64 -10.59 15.87
N ASN A 136 12.74 -11.35 15.92
CA ASN A 136 13.97 -10.98 15.21
C ASN A 136 13.83 -10.95 13.68
N ASN A 137 12.84 -11.66 13.12
CA ASN A 137 12.68 -11.81 11.68
C ASN A 137 11.33 -11.32 11.14
N ARG A 138 10.41 -10.90 12.02
CA ARG A 138 9.13 -10.33 11.58
C ARG A 138 8.56 -9.36 12.61
N ILE A 139 7.85 -8.36 12.11
CA ILE A 139 7.02 -7.46 12.91
C ILE A 139 5.60 -7.59 12.38
N GLY A 140 4.69 -8.06 13.23
CA GLY A 140 3.26 -8.03 12.98
C GLY A 140 2.68 -6.72 13.46
N MET A 141 2.04 -5.97 12.56
CA MET A 141 1.39 -4.71 12.88
C MET A 141 -0.11 -4.78 12.58
N GLU A 142 -0.90 -4.31 13.52
CA GLU A 142 -2.32 -4.04 13.33
C GLU A 142 -2.50 -2.61 12.82
N TRP A 143 -3.26 -2.44 11.74
CA TRP A 143 -3.71 -1.14 11.26
C TRP A 143 -5.20 -1.11 10.95
N GLY A 144 -5.77 0.10 10.90
CA GLY A 144 -7.14 0.32 10.44
C GLY A 144 -8.19 -0.48 11.21
N THR A 145 -8.82 -1.42 10.51
CA THR A 145 -9.95 -2.25 10.97
C THR A 145 -9.54 -3.47 11.81
N GLY A 146 -8.27 -3.60 12.19
CA GLY A 146 -7.75 -4.71 13.00
C GLY A 146 -7.09 -5.83 12.17
N ASP A 147 -6.90 -5.62 10.87
CA ASP A 147 -6.12 -6.54 10.04
C ASP A 147 -4.65 -6.50 10.47
N GLN A 148 -4.03 -7.69 10.53
CA GLN A 148 -2.61 -7.86 10.82
C GLN A 148 -1.81 -7.99 9.52
N VAL A 149 -0.73 -7.22 9.42
CA VAL A 149 0.25 -7.36 8.34
C VAL A 149 1.64 -7.55 8.91
N TYR A 150 2.40 -8.41 8.25
CA TYR A 150 3.75 -8.76 8.64
C TYR A 150 4.77 -8.08 7.75
N PHE A 151 5.77 -7.48 8.39
CA PHE A 151 6.94 -6.91 7.75
C PHE A 151 8.18 -7.66 8.18
N TYR A 152 9.16 -7.74 7.28
CA TYR A 152 10.38 -8.50 7.50
C TYR A 152 11.57 -7.54 7.63
N PRO A 153 12.13 -7.37 8.84
CA PRO A 153 13.35 -6.62 9.05
C PRO A 153 14.53 -7.25 8.31
N SER A 154 15.47 -6.42 7.90
CA SER A 154 16.77 -6.80 7.33
C SER A 154 17.89 -6.06 8.06
N GLU A 155 19.15 -6.38 7.76
CA GLU A 155 20.31 -5.65 8.30
C GLU A 155 20.30 -4.15 7.94
N GLN A 156 19.55 -3.76 6.91
CA GLN A 156 19.42 -2.37 6.46
C GLN A 156 18.26 -1.63 7.13
N THR A 157 17.40 -2.34 7.88
CA THR A 157 16.24 -1.73 8.54
C THR A 157 16.68 -0.69 9.56
N GLN A 158 16.15 0.52 9.43
CA GLN A 158 16.46 1.63 10.31
C GLN A 158 15.53 1.64 11.53
N LEU A 159 16.11 1.47 12.72
CA LEU A 159 15.41 1.62 14.00
C LEU A 159 15.54 3.06 14.49
N VAL A 160 14.54 3.88 14.17
CA VAL A 160 14.58 5.32 14.45
C VAL A 160 14.02 5.57 15.85
N GLY A 161 14.82 6.22 16.71
CA GLY A 161 14.47 6.44 18.12
C GLY A 161 15.07 5.41 19.10
N GLY A 162 15.88 4.46 18.61
CA GLY A 162 16.64 3.50 19.42
C GLY A 162 16.11 2.07 19.36
N ASN A 163 16.76 1.18 20.12
CA ASN A 163 16.35 -0.21 20.27
C ASN A 163 15.33 -0.31 21.42
N GLY A 164 14.20 -0.98 21.23
CA GLY A 164 13.21 -1.11 22.32
C GLY A 164 11.75 -1.34 21.92
N PHE A 165 11.46 -1.50 20.63
CA PHE A 165 10.11 -1.83 20.17
C PHE A 165 9.58 -3.11 20.82
N LYS A 166 8.33 -3.08 21.26
CA LYS A 166 7.62 -4.20 21.87
C LYS A 166 6.16 -4.24 21.44
N VAL A 167 5.53 -5.40 21.66
CA VAL A 167 4.10 -5.58 21.45
C VAL A 167 3.33 -4.52 22.25
N GLY A 168 2.38 -3.86 21.59
CA GLY A 168 1.56 -2.77 22.12
C GLY A 168 2.02 -1.37 21.71
N ASP A 169 3.27 -1.19 21.25
CA ASP A 169 3.77 0.13 20.87
C ASP A 169 3.04 0.67 19.63
N CYS A 170 2.73 1.97 19.67
CA CYS A 170 2.30 2.73 18.50
C CYS A 170 3.54 3.10 17.68
N VAL A 171 3.54 2.72 16.41
CA VAL A 171 4.68 2.93 15.53
C VAL A 171 4.25 3.47 14.18
N ILE A 172 5.20 4.13 13.54
CA ILE A 172 5.15 4.45 12.13
C ILE A 172 6.15 3.54 11.43
N ILE A 173 5.66 2.78 10.45
CA ILE A 173 6.49 1.89 9.63
C ILE A 173 6.58 2.46 8.23
N THR A 174 7.81 2.53 7.72
CA THR A 174 8.09 2.71 6.29
C THR A 174 8.45 1.37 5.70
N HIS A 175 7.76 0.95 4.65
CA HIS A 175 7.95 -0.33 4.00
C HIS A 175 7.91 -0.22 2.47
N ALA A 176 8.54 -1.17 1.80
CA ALA A 176 8.45 -1.36 0.36
C ALA A 176 7.96 -2.79 0.12
N GLY A 177 6.69 -2.96 -0.25
CA GLY A 177 6.09 -4.30 -0.27
C GLY A 177 5.98 -4.86 1.15
N LEU A 178 6.65 -5.99 1.44
CA LEU A 178 6.75 -6.57 2.79
C LEU A 178 8.09 -6.27 3.47
N ASP A 179 9.02 -5.62 2.77
CA ASP A 179 10.34 -5.29 3.30
C ASP A 179 10.22 -4.10 4.25
N LEU A 180 10.73 -4.27 5.47
CA LEU A 180 10.72 -3.21 6.47
C LEU A 180 11.92 -2.29 6.26
N ILE A 181 11.65 -1.03 5.91
CA ILE A 181 12.70 -0.02 5.66
C ILE A 181 13.04 0.71 6.95
N SER A 182 12.03 1.18 7.67
CA SER A 182 12.23 1.81 8.97
C SER A 182 11.03 1.60 9.88
N ILE A 183 11.30 1.63 11.18
CA ILE A 183 10.28 1.67 12.23
C ILE A 183 10.66 2.74 13.25
N GLU A 184 9.67 3.49 13.71
CA GLU A 184 9.84 4.56 14.69
C GLU A 184 8.64 4.65 15.62
N HIS A 185 8.85 5.08 16.86
CA HIS A 185 7.75 5.32 17.78
C HIS A 185 6.88 6.48 17.29
N GLN A 186 5.57 6.29 17.35
CA GLN A 186 4.63 7.39 17.17
C GLN A 186 4.58 8.20 18.47
N ASN A 187 5.20 9.40 18.45
CA ASN A 187 5.12 10.37 19.55
C ASN A 187 3.79 11.13 19.55
#